data_AF-A0A2N6AIL5-F1
#
_entry.id   AF-A0A2N6AIL5-F1
#
_cell.length_a   1.000
_cell.length_b   1.000
_cell.length_c   1.000
_cell.angle_alpha   90.00
_cell.angle_beta   90.00
_cell.angle_gamma   90.00
#
_symmetry.space_group_name_H-M   'P 1'
#
loop_
_entity.id
_entity.type
_entity.pdbx_description
1 polymer ?
#
loop_
_entity_poly.entity_id
_entity_poly.type
_entity_poly.pdbx_seq_one_letter_code
_entity_poly.pdbx_strand_id
1 'polypeptide(L)'
;SSSINADGVLVVSADRFRIEESQPYSYQVGGKGIESAWIQERGEIRLTLGEYCETKALIIDPWASFYGGSDTDRGKGLKAASNGEVYYAGETQSLDFPAFSGPQTSNAGGHDVFLMKLSSNGTPAWSTYYGGSAQDLCLSLDINGNSVVVGGQSQSQNLPVYGAHQSNYAGGTDAFIARFALNGSIIWASYLGGTSSEAGSGNVCLDAAGNIYLTGQTKSSDFPVLNAFQDSLAGVQDGFVAKFNVTGILQWSTYYGGSDEERVSGTSGGTNVVIVGTTLSTDLPLTNAVQNSNAGARDAFLAEFTTLGTLQWSTYYGGSSGEWAW
;
A
#
# COMPACT_ATOMS: atom_id res chain seq x y z
N SER A 1 8.23 32.15 2.20
CA SER A 1 7.83 33.03 1.08
C SER A 1 6.70 32.37 0.30
N SER A 2 5.86 33.17 -0.36
CA SER A 2 4.86 32.68 -1.32
C SER A 2 4.99 33.44 -2.64
N SER A 3 4.80 32.73 -3.75
CA SER A 3 4.84 33.30 -5.09
C SER A 3 4.02 32.46 -6.05
N ILE A 4 3.72 33.01 -7.23
CA ILE A 4 3.06 32.28 -8.31
C ILE A 4 4.05 32.14 -9.45
N ASN A 5 4.25 30.92 -9.94
CA ASN A 5 5.18 30.67 -11.03
C ASN A 5 4.55 30.98 -12.41
N ALA A 6 5.32 30.82 -13.49
CA ALA A 6 4.87 31.10 -14.85
C ALA A 6 3.68 30.22 -15.30
N ASP A 7 3.49 29.07 -14.67
CA ASP A 7 2.41 28.12 -14.95
C ASP A 7 1.15 28.38 -14.10
N GLY A 8 1.14 29.45 -13.29
CA GLY A 8 0.02 29.77 -12.40
C GLY A 8 -0.07 28.91 -11.15
N VAL A 9 0.98 28.15 -10.83
CA VAL A 9 1.09 27.32 -9.61
C VAL A 9 1.48 28.22 -8.44
N LEU A 10 0.74 28.10 -7.33
CA LEU A 10 1.11 28.71 -6.07
C LEU A 10 2.25 27.91 -5.43
N VAL A 11 3.36 28.59 -5.15
CA VAL A 11 4.52 28.03 -4.47
C VAL A 11 4.62 28.67 -3.09
N VAL A 12 4.53 27.87 -2.03
CA VAL A 12 4.74 28.30 -0.64
C VAL A 12 5.96 27.57 -0.09
N SER A 13 6.97 28.33 0.32
CA SER A 13 8.23 27.80 0.83
C SER A 13 8.51 28.32 2.24
N ALA A 14 8.98 27.44 3.12
CA ALA A 14 9.65 27.79 4.38
C ALA A 14 10.89 26.89 4.57
N ASP A 15 11.69 27.15 5.62
CA ASP A 15 13.03 26.56 5.81
C ASP A 15 13.16 25.05 5.57
N ARG A 16 12.10 24.26 5.78
CA ARG A 16 12.10 22.80 5.56
C ARG A 16 10.94 22.28 4.72
N PHE A 17 10.12 23.14 4.11
CA PHE A 17 9.00 22.67 3.29
C PHE A 17 8.77 23.55 2.07
N ARG A 18 8.31 22.90 1.00
CA ARG A 18 7.87 23.54 -0.24
C ARG A 18 6.56 22.87 -0.65
N ILE A 19 5.50 23.68 -0.76
CA ILE A 19 4.19 23.26 -1.21
C ILE A 19 3.97 23.90 -2.58
N GLU A 20 3.54 23.09 -3.54
CA GLU A 20 3.07 23.54 -4.85
C GLU A 20 1.59 23.18 -4.99
N GLU A 21 0.78 24.17 -5.32
CA GLU A 21 -0.64 24.02 -5.52
C GLU A 21 -0.99 24.51 -6.93
N SER A 22 -1.63 23.63 -7.72
CA SER A 22 -2.07 23.95 -9.07
C SER A 22 -3.12 25.06 -9.06
N GLN A 23 -3.51 25.54 -10.25
CA GLN A 23 -4.63 26.47 -10.31
C GLN A 23 -5.89 25.87 -9.66
N PRO A 24 -6.64 26.68 -8.90
CA PRO A 24 -7.84 26.24 -8.21
C PRO A 24 -8.84 25.63 -9.19
N TYR A 25 -9.53 24.57 -8.77
CA TYR A 25 -10.67 24.04 -9.50
C TYR A 25 -11.97 24.47 -8.81
N SER A 26 -12.73 25.33 -9.50
CA SER A 26 -13.98 25.88 -8.97
C SER A 26 -15.19 25.47 -9.80
N TYR A 27 -16.34 25.27 -9.17
CA TYR A 27 -17.61 24.98 -9.86
C TYR A 27 -18.82 25.34 -8.99
N GLN A 28 -19.99 25.46 -9.62
CA GLN A 28 -21.26 25.61 -8.88
C GLN A 28 -22.04 24.30 -8.86
N VAL A 29 -22.73 24.01 -7.74
CA VAL A 29 -23.58 22.81 -7.62
C VAL A 29 -24.64 22.79 -8.74
N GLY A 30 -24.63 21.73 -9.55
CA GLY A 30 -25.51 21.59 -10.72
C GLY A 30 -25.18 22.54 -11.90
N GLY A 31 -24.01 23.18 -11.89
CA GLY A 31 -23.51 24.11 -12.89
C GLY A 31 -22.23 23.64 -13.60
N LYS A 32 -21.65 24.52 -14.41
CA LYS A 32 -20.36 24.30 -15.08
C LYS A 32 -19.20 24.72 -14.17
N GLY A 33 -17.97 24.35 -14.56
CA GLY A 33 -16.75 24.86 -13.94
C GLY A 33 -16.68 26.39 -14.04
N ILE A 34 -16.15 27.01 -12.99
CA ILE A 34 -15.84 28.44 -12.90
C ILE A 34 -14.33 28.57 -13.07
N GLU A 35 -13.91 29.45 -13.97
CA GLU A 35 -12.49 29.77 -14.12
C GLU A 35 -11.96 30.33 -12.80
N SER A 36 -10.81 29.83 -12.34
CA SER A 36 -10.21 30.29 -11.09
C SER A 36 -8.70 30.24 -11.16
N ALA A 37 -8.04 31.23 -10.56
CA ALA A 37 -6.59 31.35 -10.58
C ALA A 37 -6.06 32.01 -9.31
N TRP A 38 -4.86 31.60 -8.90
CA TRP A 38 -4.05 32.33 -7.92
C TRP A 38 -3.53 33.62 -8.57
N ILE A 39 -3.57 34.72 -7.82
CA ILE A 39 -2.88 35.97 -8.16
C ILE A 39 -2.09 36.50 -6.95
N GLN A 40 -1.05 37.29 -7.20
CA GLN A 40 -0.27 37.94 -6.14
C GLN A 40 -0.45 39.45 -6.25
N GLU A 41 -1.12 40.05 -5.26
CA GLU A 41 -1.38 41.49 -5.21
C GLU A 41 -0.98 42.05 -3.86
N ARG A 42 -0.20 43.14 -3.86
CA ARG A 42 0.20 43.87 -2.64
C ARG A 42 0.88 42.99 -1.57
N GLY A 43 1.59 41.95 -2.02
CA GLY A 43 2.27 41.00 -1.14
C GLY A 43 1.39 39.87 -0.59
N GLU A 44 0.11 39.82 -0.97
CA GLU A 44 -0.83 38.76 -0.60
C GLU A 44 -1.10 37.83 -1.79
N ILE A 45 -1.32 36.55 -1.51
CA ILE A 45 -1.88 35.60 -2.48
C ILE A 45 -3.41 35.71 -2.39
N ARG A 46 -4.06 35.82 -3.55
CA ARG A 46 -5.51 35.94 -3.68
C ARG A 46 -6.04 34.94 -4.69
N LEU A 47 -7.32 34.64 -4.56
CA LEU A 47 -8.08 33.84 -5.51
C LEU A 47 -8.89 34.76 -6.42
N THR A 48 -8.82 34.52 -7.72
CA THR A 48 -9.73 35.10 -8.71
C THR A 48 -10.74 34.06 -9.15
N LEU A 49 -11.95 34.53 -9.45
CA LEU A 49 -13.07 33.72 -9.92
C LEU A 49 -13.66 34.39 -11.15
N GLY A 50 -13.96 33.59 -12.18
CA GLY A 50 -14.78 34.00 -13.31
C GLY A 50 -16.24 34.24 -12.90
N GLU A 51 -17.10 34.60 -13.85
CA GLU A 51 -18.51 34.87 -13.56
C GLU A 51 -19.22 33.65 -12.98
N TYR A 52 -19.91 33.83 -11.84
CA TYR A 52 -20.69 32.80 -11.17
C TYR A 52 -22.03 33.36 -10.66
N CYS A 53 -22.99 32.47 -10.40
CA CYS A 53 -24.28 32.85 -9.86
C CYS A 53 -24.22 32.95 -8.33
N GLU A 54 -24.26 34.16 -7.76
CA GLU A 54 -24.09 34.40 -6.31
C GLU A 54 -25.14 33.70 -5.41
N THR A 55 -26.26 33.22 -5.98
CA THR A 55 -27.30 32.50 -5.23
C THR A 55 -27.10 30.98 -5.19
N LYS A 56 -26.12 30.44 -5.92
CA LYS A 56 -25.76 29.02 -5.90
C LYS A 56 -24.45 28.85 -5.14
N ALA A 57 -24.34 27.74 -4.41
CA ALA A 57 -23.10 27.37 -3.75
C ALA A 57 -21.95 27.26 -4.77
N LEU A 58 -20.91 28.07 -4.55
CA LEU A 58 -19.63 27.99 -5.24
C LEU A 58 -18.70 27.08 -4.43
N ILE A 59 -18.17 26.06 -5.08
CA ILE A 59 -17.15 25.16 -4.55
C ILE A 59 -15.83 25.54 -5.20
N ILE A 60 -14.79 25.70 -4.40
CA ILE A 60 -13.42 26.03 -4.81
C ILE A 60 -12.55 25.00 -4.13
N ASP A 61 -11.72 24.28 -4.90
CA ASP A 61 -10.82 23.24 -4.42
C ASP A 61 -11.53 22.29 -3.43
N PRO A 62 -12.48 21.47 -3.93
CA PRO A 62 -13.47 20.76 -3.11
C PRO A 62 -12.91 19.91 -1.98
N TRP A 63 -11.62 19.54 -2.04
CA TRP A 63 -10.92 18.96 -0.90
C TRP A 63 -9.40 19.13 -1.04
N ALA A 64 -8.80 19.82 -0.07
CA ALA A 64 -7.41 19.67 0.32
C ALA A 64 -7.39 19.59 1.85
N SER A 65 -6.77 18.56 2.41
CA SER A 65 -6.68 18.36 3.85
C SER A 65 -5.40 17.63 4.22
N PHE A 66 -4.88 17.91 5.41
CA PHE A 66 -3.73 17.24 5.98
C PHE A 66 -4.21 16.36 7.13
N TYR A 67 -3.96 15.05 7.02
CA TYR A 67 -4.27 14.08 8.07
C TYR A 67 -2.98 13.46 8.56
N GLY A 68 -2.62 13.81 9.79
CA GLY A 68 -1.39 13.42 10.47
C GLY A 68 -1.45 13.91 11.92
N GLY A 69 -0.46 13.52 12.71
CA GLY A 69 -0.26 14.01 14.06
C GLY A 69 1.01 14.84 14.19
N SER A 70 1.54 14.89 15.41
CA SER A 70 2.69 15.70 15.80
C SER A 70 4.04 15.09 15.45
N ASP A 71 4.10 13.82 15.04
CA ASP A 71 5.32 13.09 14.69
C ASP A 71 5.25 12.57 13.23
N THR A 72 6.08 11.60 12.89
CA THR A 72 6.25 11.08 11.54
C THR A 72 5.02 10.29 11.11
N ASP A 73 4.35 10.77 10.07
CA ASP A 73 3.27 10.07 9.37
C ASP A 73 3.64 9.86 7.90
N ARG A 74 3.49 8.63 7.39
CA ARG A 74 3.81 8.32 6.00
C ARG A 74 2.68 7.56 5.34
N GLY A 75 2.16 8.10 4.25
CA GLY A 75 1.22 7.42 3.37
C GLY A 75 1.86 6.30 2.57
N LYS A 76 1.14 5.18 2.44
CA LYS A 76 1.64 3.98 1.76
C LYS A 76 0.67 3.48 0.70
N GLY A 77 -0.62 3.53 0.98
CA GLY A 77 -1.65 3.12 0.01
C GLY A 77 -2.83 4.08 0.01
N LEU A 78 -3.49 4.19 -1.14
CA LEU A 78 -4.75 4.88 -1.31
C LEU A 78 -5.61 4.14 -2.34
N LYS A 79 -6.89 3.91 -2.04
CA LYS A 79 -7.87 3.33 -2.97
C LYS A 79 -9.19 4.08 -2.89
N ALA A 80 -9.81 4.29 -4.04
CA ALA A 80 -11.16 4.84 -4.15
C ALA A 80 -12.17 3.70 -4.37
N ALA A 81 -13.24 3.68 -3.60
CA ALA A 81 -14.38 2.83 -3.82
C ALA A 81 -15.25 3.39 -4.96
N SER A 82 -16.09 2.54 -5.57
CA SER A 82 -16.95 2.94 -6.70
C SER A 82 -17.98 4.01 -6.37
N ASN A 83 -18.28 4.22 -5.08
CA ASN A 83 -19.16 5.28 -4.58
C ASN A 83 -18.42 6.60 -4.28
N GLY A 84 -17.12 6.68 -4.57
CA GLY A 84 -16.28 7.85 -4.34
C GLY A 84 -15.69 7.95 -2.93
N GLU A 85 -16.01 7.03 -2.01
CA GLU A 85 -15.32 6.96 -0.72
C GLU A 85 -13.85 6.59 -0.92
N VAL A 86 -12.96 7.13 -0.10
CA VAL A 86 -11.51 6.91 -0.21
C VAL A 86 -11.01 6.22 1.04
N TYR A 87 -10.16 5.21 0.86
CA TYR A 87 -9.43 4.54 1.92
C TYR A 87 -7.95 4.83 1.77
N TYR A 88 -7.32 5.25 2.85
CA TYR A 88 -5.92 5.62 2.89
C TYR A 88 -5.27 4.98 4.11
N ALA A 89 -4.10 4.38 3.91
CA ALA A 89 -3.36 3.71 4.95
C ALA A 89 -1.87 4.05 4.86
N GLY A 90 -1.22 3.94 6.00
CA GLY A 90 0.18 4.28 6.16
C GLY A 90 0.68 3.90 7.53
N GLU A 91 1.81 4.45 7.91
CA GLU A 91 2.44 4.25 9.21
C GLU A 91 2.59 5.59 9.93
N THR A 92 2.45 5.58 11.26
CA THR A 92 2.52 6.78 12.09
C THR A 92 3.23 6.49 13.41
N GLN A 93 4.10 7.42 13.84
CA GLN A 93 4.64 7.48 15.21
C GLN A 93 3.84 8.42 16.11
N SER A 94 2.91 9.17 15.53
CA SER A 94 2.12 10.16 16.24
C SER A 94 1.18 9.47 17.24
N LEU A 95 1.14 9.99 18.47
CA LEU A 95 0.14 9.58 19.48
C LEU A 95 -1.20 10.29 19.28
N ASP A 96 -1.18 11.39 18.53
CA ASP A 96 -2.29 12.30 18.24
C ASP A 96 -2.73 12.26 16.77
N PHE A 97 -2.38 11.22 16.00
CA PHE A 97 -3.04 10.97 14.72
C PHE A 97 -4.56 10.94 14.94
N PRO A 98 -5.37 11.55 14.06
CA PRO A 98 -6.81 11.70 14.25
C PRO A 98 -7.55 10.36 14.08
N ALA A 99 -7.39 9.44 15.03
CA ALA A 99 -8.03 8.12 15.10
C ALA A 99 -9.35 8.20 15.88
N PHE A 100 -10.47 7.83 15.24
CA PHE A 100 -11.79 7.85 15.87
C PHE A 100 -12.73 6.81 15.25
N SER A 101 -13.62 6.25 16.08
CA SER A 101 -14.60 5.22 15.70
C SER A 101 -14.01 3.91 15.14
N GLY A 102 -12.69 3.77 15.12
CA GLY A 102 -11.98 2.54 14.84
C GLY A 102 -11.73 1.68 16.09
N PRO A 103 -11.26 0.43 15.91
CA PRO A 103 -11.00 -0.50 17.00
C PRO A 103 -9.81 -0.11 17.89
N GLN A 104 -8.87 0.68 17.39
CA GLN A 104 -7.70 1.15 18.15
C GLN A 104 -7.53 2.65 17.95
N THR A 105 -7.66 3.42 19.04
CA THR A 105 -7.66 4.90 19.02
C THR A 105 -6.40 5.52 19.61
N SER A 106 -5.37 4.71 19.89
CA SER A 106 -4.07 5.15 20.35
C SER A 106 -2.97 4.28 19.74
N ASN A 107 -1.84 4.88 19.39
CA ASN A 107 -0.65 4.13 19.01
C ASN A 107 -0.20 3.25 20.19
N ALA A 108 0.10 1.97 19.92
CA ALA A 108 0.44 0.96 20.90
C ALA A 108 1.96 0.77 21.09
N GLY A 109 2.79 1.40 20.25
CA GLY A 109 4.22 1.14 20.19
C GLY A 109 4.99 2.20 19.41
N GLY A 110 5.81 1.74 18.46
CA GLY A 110 6.67 2.58 17.63
C GLY A 110 5.88 3.21 16.49
N HIS A 111 6.18 2.76 15.27
CA HIS A 111 5.28 3.03 14.15
C HIS A 111 4.12 2.04 14.24
N ASP A 112 2.89 2.54 14.23
CA ASP A 112 1.70 1.74 14.02
C ASP A 112 1.12 2.02 12.64
N VAL A 113 0.38 1.07 12.07
CA VAL A 113 -0.42 1.35 10.89
C VAL A 113 -1.53 2.32 11.27
N PHE A 114 -1.83 3.29 10.42
CA PHE A 114 -3.12 3.95 10.44
C PHE A 114 -3.94 3.52 9.21
N LEU A 115 -5.25 3.43 9.38
CA LEU A 115 -6.22 3.24 8.30
C LEU A 115 -7.35 4.25 8.49
N MET A 116 -7.63 5.03 7.44
CA MET A 116 -8.66 6.06 7.44
C MET A 116 -9.60 5.87 6.26
N LYS A 117 -10.89 6.08 6.52
CA LYS A 117 -11.93 6.21 5.51
C LYS A 117 -12.36 7.67 5.41
N LEU A 118 -12.41 8.18 4.19
CA LEU A 118 -13.01 9.46 3.82
C LEU A 118 -14.31 9.20 3.04
N SER A 119 -15.34 9.99 3.30
CA SER A 119 -16.53 10.03 2.46
C SER A 119 -16.21 10.65 1.09
N SER A 120 -17.17 10.56 0.15
CA SER A 120 -17.01 11.05 -1.23
C SER A 120 -16.79 12.56 -1.38
N ASN A 121 -16.91 13.31 -0.29
CA ASN A 121 -16.62 14.75 -0.20
C ASN A 121 -15.35 15.05 0.61
N GLY A 122 -14.52 14.03 0.90
CA GLY A 122 -13.28 14.19 1.65
C GLY A 122 -13.41 14.34 3.16
N THR A 123 -14.61 14.19 3.75
CA THR A 123 -14.77 14.24 5.21
C THR A 123 -14.36 12.91 5.85
N PRO A 124 -13.58 12.90 6.96
CA PRO A 124 -13.27 11.66 7.67
C PRO A 124 -14.53 10.97 8.18
N ALA A 125 -14.73 9.71 7.79
CA ALA A 125 -15.83 8.87 8.22
C ALA A 125 -15.45 8.04 9.45
N TRP A 126 -14.24 7.47 9.45
CA TRP A 126 -13.62 6.81 10.60
C TRP A 126 -12.12 6.64 10.35
N SER A 127 -11.38 6.37 11.41
CA SER A 127 -9.95 6.07 11.36
C SER A 127 -9.51 5.24 12.57
N THR A 128 -8.43 4.48 12.41
CA THR A 128 -7.88 3.63 13.45
C THR A 128 -6.37 3.58 13.34
N TYR A 129 -5.72 3.34 14.47
CA TYR A 129 -4.41 2.68 14.48
C TYR A 129 -4.59 1.17 14.27
N TYR A 130 -3.51 0.47 13.96
CA TYR A 130 -3.42 -0.98 13.96
C TYR A 130 -1.97 -1.38 14.20
N GLY A 131 -1.67 -1.89 15.40
CA GLY A 131 -0.31 -2.24 15.79
C GLY A 131 -0.23 -2.78 17.21
N GLY A 132 0.96 -3.25 17.57
CA GLY A 132 1.32 -3.79 18.88
C GLY A 132 2.40 -2.93 19.55
N SER A 133 3.22 -3.55 20.40
CA SER A 133 4.18 -2.82 21.24
C SER A 133 5.47 -2.39 20.52
N ALA A 134 5.69 -2.80 19.28
CA ALA A 134 6.91 -2.56 18.50
C ALA A 134 6.60 -1.80 17.21
N GLN A 135 7.33 -2.07 16.12
CA GLN A 135 7.07 -1.45 14.81
C GLN A 135 6.12 -2.31 13.98
N ASP A 136 5.08 -1.69 13.47
CA ASP A 136 4.03 -2.25 12.62
C ASP A 136 3.83 -1.33 11.43
N LEU A 137 4.40 -1.73 10.29
CA LEU A 137 4.53 -0.87 9.11
C LEU A 137 3.56 -1.30 8.03
N CYS A 138 2.85 -0.33 7.45
CA CYS A 138 1.97 -0.54 6.32
C CYS A 138 2.79 -0.56 5.02
N LEU A 139 2.50 -1.50 4.12
CA LEU A 139 3.09 -1.48 2.78
C LEU A 139 2.04 -1.26 1.70
N SER A 140 0.87 -1.91 1.81
CA SER A 140 -0.15 -1.85 0.78
C SER A 140 -1.55 -1.94 1.35
N LEU A 141 -2.51 -1.41 0.60
CA LEU A 141 -3.93 -1.59 0.86
C LEU A 141 -4.68 -1.90 -0.43
N ASP A 142 -5.69 -2.74 -0.31
CA ASP A 142 -6.64 -3.00 -1.38
C ASP A 142 -8.07 -3.11 -0.85
N ILE A 143 -9.05 -2.85 -1.71
CA ILE A 143 -10.46 -2.78 -1.31
C ILE A 143 -11.36 -3.51 -2.31
N ASN A 144 -12.48 -4.01 -1.81
CA ASN A 144 -13.62 -4.42 -2.63
C ASN A 144 -14.91 -3.82 -2.06
N GLY A 145 -16.05 -4.16 -2.66
CA GLY A 145 -17.36 -3.64 -2.22
C GLY A 145 -17.78 -4.01 -0.79
N ASN A 146 -17.03 -4.87 -0.09
CA ASN A 146 -17.40 -5.41 1.23
C ASN A 146 -16.35 -5.16 2.32
N SER A 147 -15.08 -4.93 1.96
CA SER A 147 -13.97 -4.89 2.92
C SER A 147 -12.75 -4.17 2.39
N VAL A 148 -11.90 -3.75 3.31
CA VAL A 148 -10.55 -3.24 3.07
C VAL A 148 -9.54 -4.23 3.64
N VAL A 149 -8.44 -4.44 2.92
CA VAL A 149 -7.33 -5.27 3.37
C VAL A 149 -6.09 -4.41 3.41
N VAL A 150 -5.37 -4.50 4.52
CA VAL A 150 -4.05 -3.89 4.71
C VAL A 150 -3.03 -5.02 4.83
N GLY A 151 -1.93 -4.87 4.10
CA GLY A 151 -0.76 -5.72 4.22
C GLY A 151 0.43 -4.90 4.69
N GLY A 152 1.29 -5.55 5.47
CA GLY A 152 2.44 -4.91 6.04
C GLY A 152 3.36 -5.89 6.73
N GLN A 153 4.18 -5.36 7.64
CA GLN A 153 5.13 -6.11 8.43
C GLN A 153 5.09 -5.69 9.90
N SER A 154 5.40 -6.63 10.79
CA SER A 154 5.31 -6.44 12.24
C SER A 154 6.57 -6.98 12.92
N GLN A 155 7.04 -6.24 13.93
CA GLN A 155 8.01 -6.69 14.93
C GLN A 155 7.35 -6.91 16.30
N SER A 156 6.03 -6.76 16.36
CA SER A 156 5.24 -6.84 17.58
C SER A 156 4.88 -8.29 17.87
N GLN A 157 5.05 -8.73 19.12
CA GLN A 157 4.58 -10.05 19.57
C GLN A 157 3.06 -10.08 19.84
N ASN A 158 2.42 -8.91 19.86
CA ASN A 158 1.08 -8.67 20.35
C ASN A 158 0.23 -7.86 19.35
N LEU A 159 0.43 -8.06 18.04
CA LEU A 159 -0.43 -7.48 17.02
C LEU A 159 -1.89 -7.91 17.27
N PRO A 160 -2.88 -7.02 17.10
CA PRO A 160 -4.29 -7.40 17.23
C PRO A 160 -4.70 -8.42 16.15
N VAL A 161 -4.74 -9.70 16.51
CA VAL A 161 -5.11 -10.81 15.62
C VAL A 161 -6.48 -11.39 15.96
N TYR A 162 -7.25 -11.73 14.93
CA TYR A 162 -8.60 -12.31 15.04
C TYR A 162 -8.77 -13.37 13.95
N GLY A 163 -9.21 -14.58 14.29
CA GLY A 163 -9.41 -15.65 13.29
C GLY A 163 -8.15 -15.97 12.47
N ALA A 164 -6.97 -15.84 13.07
CA ALA A 164 -5.69 -15.87 12.37
C ALA A 164 -5.31 -17.25 11.82
N HIS A 165 -4.63 -17.27 10.68
CA HIS A 165 -3.91 -18.45 10.21
C HIS A 165 -2.67 -18.72 11.08
N GLN A 166 -1.91 -17.66 11.38
CA GLN A 166 -0.77 -17.64 12.27
C GLN A 166 -1.01 -16.55 13.33
N SER A 167 -1.24 -16.99 14.57
CA SER A 167 -1.61 -16.11 15.69
C SER A 167 -0.41 -15.52 16.45
N ASN A 168 0.79 -16.01 16.19
CA ASN A 168 2.00 -15.61 16.91
C ASN A 168 3.06 -15.13 15.93
N TYR A 169 3.77 -14.08 16.36
CA TYR A 169 5.00 -13.63 15.75
C TYR A 169 6.06 -14.75 15.79
N ALA A 170 6.61 -15.12 14.64
CA ALA A 170 7.55 -16.23 14.49
C ALA A 170 9.01 -15.80 14.69
N GLY A 171 9.39 -14.60 14.26
CA GLY A 171 10.74 -14.08 14.49
C GLY A 171 11.06 -12.85 13.65
N GLY A 172 12.27 -12.31 13.81
CA GLY A 172 12.87 -11.27 12.95
C GLY A 172 12.00 -10.04 12.62
N THR A 173 11.14 -10.18 11.63
CA THR A 173 10.04 -9.28 11.27
C THR A 173 9.09 -10.12 10.41
N ASP A 174 7.84 -10.28 10.81
CA ASP A 174 6.87 -11.10 10.07
C ASP A 174 6.05 -10.20 9.13
N ALA A 175 5.60 -10.75 7.99
CA ALA A 175 4.52 -10.11 7.27
C ALA A 175 3.23 -10.20 8.08
N PHE A 176 2.29 -9.28 7.86
CA PHE A 176 0.93 -9.42 8.36
C PHE A 176 -0.09 -9.08 7.28
N ILE A 177 -1.29 -9.56 7.51
CA ILE A 177 -2.49 -9.25 6.74
C ILE A 177 -3.64 -8.97 7.69
N ALA A 178 -4.33 -7.85 7.49
CA ALA A 178 -5.47 -7.46 8.29
C ALA A 178 -6.64 -7.07 7.38
N ARG A 179 -7.79 -7.73 7.55
CA ARG A 179 -9.01 -7.46 6.81
C ARG A 179 -10.02 -6.75 7.70
N PHE A 180 -10.50 -5.61 7.25
CA PHE A 180 -11.46 -4.75 7.92
C PHE A 180 -12.78 -4.73 7.15
N ALA A 181 -13.88 -4.68 7.88
CA ALA A 181 -15.17 -4.30 7.33
C ALA A 181 -15.17 -2.79 6.97
N LEU A 182 -16.06 -2.37 6.07
CA LEU A 182 -16.12 -0.97 5.63
C LEU A 182 -16.48 0.04 6.74
N ASN A 183 -16.94 -0.44 7.90
CA ASN A 183 -17.20 0.34 9.11
C ASN A 183 -15.98 0.45 10.05
N GLY A 184 -14.82 -0.12 9.67
CA GLY A 184 -13.58 -0.06 10.43
C GLY A 184 -13.36 -1.21 11.42
N SER A 185 -14.33 -2.11 11.62
CA SER A 185 -14.14 -3.29 12.48
C SER A 185 -13.22 -4.32 11.83
N ILE A 186 -12.32 -4.94 12.60
CA ILE A 186 -11.48 -6.05 12.11
C ILE A 186 -12.37 -7.28 11.90
N ILE A 187 -12.29 -7.88 10.71
CA ILE A 187 -12.94 -9.16 10.38
C ILE A 187 -12.00 -10.30 10.80
N TRP A 188 -10.76 -10.24 10.33
CA TRP A 188 -9.69 -11.14 10.73
C TRP A 188 -8.33 -10.50 10.47
N ALA A 189 -7.31 -10.97 11.17
CA ALA A 189 -5.93 -10.58 10.92
C ALA A 189 -4.97 -11.70 11.33
N SER A 190 -3.84 -11.79 10.65
CA SER A 190 -2.86 -12.85 10.83
C SER A 190 -1.45 -12.35 10.56
N TYR A 191 -0.48 -12.92 11.28
CA TYR A 191 0.90 -12.92 10.82
C TYR A 191 1.06 -13.87 9.62
N LEU A 192 2.19 -13.77 8.92
CA LEU A 192 2.71 -14.76 8.01
C LEU A 192 4.23 -14.61 7.97
N GLY A 193 4.95 -15.57 8.55
CA GLY A 193 6.40 -15.50 8.65
C GLY A 193 7.02 -16.73 9.26
N GLY A 194 8.35 -16.82 9.14
CA GLY A 194 9.16 -17.89 9.73
C GLY A 194 10.07 -17.37 10.84
N THR A 195 11.10 -18.11 11.20
CA THR A 195 11.99 -17.71 12.32
C THR A 195 12.95 -16.58 11.96
N SER A 196 13.13 -16.29 10.67
CA SER A 196 13.98 -15.19 10.17
C SER A 196 13.14 -13.96 9.81
N SER A 197 13.57 -13.16 8.84
CA SER A 197 12.94 -11.86 8.57
C SER A 197 12.25 -11.85 7.21
N GLU A 198 11.01 -11.40 7.21
CA GLU A 198 10.18 -11.04 6.06
C GLU A 198 10.15 -9.52 5.84
N ALA A 199 11.19 -8.80 6.27
CA ALA A 199 11.21 -7.34 6.18
C ALA A 199 10.99 -6.86 4.73
N GLY A 200 10.17 -5.85 4.50
CA GLY A 200 9.78 -5.37 3.17
C GLY A 200 8.62 -6.14 2.52
N SER A 201 7.93 -6.99 3.29
CA SER A 201 6.74 -7.74 2.85
C SER A 201 5.44 -7.08 3.28
N GLY A 202 4.36 -7.35 2.55
CA GLY A 202 3.06 -6.71 2.83
C GLY A 202 2.30 -6.24 1.59
N ASN A 203 2.77 -6.56 0.39
CA ASN A 203 2.08 -6.20 -0.84
C ASN A 203 0.79 -7.03 -0.96
N VAL A 204 -0.36 -6.36 -1.05
CA VAL A 204 -1.67 -7.03 -1.14
C VAL A 204 -2.42 -6.65 -2.41
N CYS A 205 -3.12 -7.63 -2.98
CA CYS A 205 -4.18 -7.40 -3.97
C CYS A 205 -5.33 -8.41 -3.81
N LEU A 206 -6.51 -8.02 -4.30
CA LEU A 206 -7.72 -8.84 -4.29
C LEU A 206 -8.04 -9.37 -5.69
N ASP A 207 -8.55 -10.60 -5.76
CA ASP A 207 -9.27 -11.06 -6.96
C ASP A 207 -10.76 -10.68 -6.91
N ALA A 208 -11.48 -10.97 -8.00
CA ALA A 208 -12.91 -10.69 -8.11
C ALA A 208 -13.78 -11.48 -7.11
N ALA A 209 -13.27 -12.60 -6.57
CA ALA A 209 -13.93 -13.35 -5.51
C ALA A 209 -13.59 -12.81 -4.10
N GLY A 210 -12.70 -11.82 -4.01
CA GLY A 210 -12.23 -11.23 -2.76
C GLY A 210 -11.20 -12.09 -2.02
N ASN A 211 -10.60 -13.09 -2.67
CA ASN A 211 -9.41 -13.74 -2.15
C ASN A 211 -8.25 -12.75 -2.19
N ILE A 212 -7.31 -12.94 -1.30
CA ILE A 212 -6.20 -12.02 -1.09
C ILE A 212 -4.92 -12.71 -1.51
N TYR A 213 -4.10 -12.00 -2.26
CA TYR A 213 -2.72 -12.36 -2.50
C TYR A 213 -1.84 -11.44 -1.67
N LEU A 214 -1.01 -12.04 -0.83
CA LEU A 214 0.02 -11.38 -0.05
C LEU A 214 1.37 -11.76 -0.65
N THR A 215 2.19 -10.76 -0.94
CA THR A 215 3.53 -10.96 -1.50
C THR A 215 4.58 -10.15 -0.76
N GLY A 216 5.82 -10.57 -0.93
CA GLY A 216 6.96 -9.96 -0.28
C GLY A 216 8.22 -10.78 -0.49
N GLN A 217 9.12 -10.72 0.48
CA GLN A 217 10.40 -11.41 0.49
C GLN A 217 10.61 -12.09 1.85
N THR A 218 11.30 -13.21 1.87
CA THR A 218 11.55 -13.97 3.10
C THR A 218 12.99 -14.47 3.13
N LYS A 219 13.63 -14.34 4.30
CA LYS A 219 14.91 -15.00 4.61
C LYS A 219 14.71 -16.30 5.39
N SER A 220 13.46 -16.68 5.63
CA SER A 220 13.09 -17.80 6.47
C SER A 220 13.08 -19.08 5.65
N SER A 221 13.92 -20.05 6.03
CA SER A 221 13.89 -21.40 5.46
C SER A 221 12.70 -22.24 5.93
N ASP A 222 11.99 -21.75 6.95
CA ASP A 222 10.79 -22.31 7.56
C ASP A 222 9.55 -21.44 7.32
N PHE A 223 9.54 -20.65 6.23
CA PHE A 223 8.37 -19.85 5.86
C PHE A 223 7.15 -20.76 5.64
N PRO A 224 5.94 -20.36 6.07
CA PRO A 224 4.74 -21.19 5.90
C PRO A 224 4.41 -21.43 4.42
N VAL A 225 4.69 -22.63 3.93
CA VAL A 225 4.36 -23.09 2.57
C VAL A 225 3.16 -24.05 2.58
N LEU A 226 2.31 -23.95 1.55
CA LEU A 226 1.15 -24.82 1.36
C LEU A 226 0.90 -24.99 -0.14
N ASN A 227 0.84 -26.22 -0.65
CA ASN A 227 0.62 -26.50 -2.08
C ASN A 227 1.55 -25.68 -3.00
N ALA A 228 2.83 -25.59 -2.63
CA ALA A 228 3.78 -24.67 -3.23
C ALA A 228 4.24 -25.08 -4.64
N PHE A 229 4.60 -24.09 -5.45
CA PHE A 229 5.36 -24.30 -6.68
C PHE A 229 6.84 -24.55 -6.35
N GLN A 230 7.39 -23.76 -5.42
CA GLN A 230 8.71 -23.87 -4.85
C GLN A 230 8.56 -23.92 -3.32
N ASP A 231 8.92 -25.04 -2.71
CA ASP A 231 8.66 -25.36 -1.30
C ASP A 231 9.86 -25.10 -0.37
N SER A 232 10.99 -24.68 -0.93
CA SER A 232 12.19 -24.31 -0.18
C SER A 232 12.81 -23.01 -0.68
N LEU A 233 13.38 -22.24 0.24
CA LEU A 233 14.25 -21.10 -0.04
C LEU A 233 15.43 -21.55 -0.91
N ALA A 234 15.62 -20.95 -2.08
CA ALA A 234 16.68 -21.30 -3.02
C ALA A 234 17.97 -20.49 -2.78
N GLY A 235 17.85 -19.26 -2.29
CA GLY A 235 18.98 -18.38 -2.00
C GLY A 235 19.07 -17.99 -0.52
N VAL A 236 19.54 -16.77 -0.28
CA VAL A 236 19.56 -16.17 1.06
C VAL A 236 18.27 -15.37 1.35
N GLN A 237 17.52 -15.04 0.30
CA GLN A 237 16.25 -14.35 0.38
C GLN A 237 15.46 -14.55 -0.92
N ASP A 238 14.29 -15.16 -0.86
CA ASP A 238 13.44 -15.33 -2.04
C ASP A 238 12.21 -14.44 -1.92
N GLY A 239 11.58 -14.18 -3.06
CA GLY A 239 10.20 -13.70 -3.06
C GLY A 239 9.26 -14.75 -2.49
N PHE A 240 8.09 -14.33 -2.01
CA PHE A 240 7.00 -15.26 -1.74
C PHE A 240 5.68 -14.75 -2.30
N VAL A 241 4.76 -15.70 -2.53
CA VAL A 241 3.36 -15.44 -2.85
C VAL A 241 2.50 -16.33 -1.98
N ALA A 242 1.52 -15.76 -1.29
CA ALA A 242 0.56 -16.48 -0.47
C ALA A 242 -0.87 -16.04 -0.83
N LYS A 243 -1.76 -17.02 -1.01
CA LYS A 243 -3.18 -16.79 -1.28
C LYS A 243 -4.03 -17.15 -0.07
N PHE A 244 -4.81 -16.21 0.42
CA PHE A 244 -5.84 -16.43 1.44
C PHE A 244 -7.23 -16.31 0.81
N ASN A 245 -8.16 -17.12 1.28
CA ASN A 245 -9.57 -16.93 0.93
C ASN A 245 -10.19 -15.76 1.73
N VAL A 246 -11.46 -15.47 1.45
CA VAL A 246 -12.16 -14.34 2.11
C VAL A 246 -12.24 -14.45 3.64
N THR A 247 -12.17 -15.67 4.19
CA THR A 247 -12.26 -15.96 5.62
C THR A 247 -10.89 -16.07 6.31
N GLY A 248 -9.79 -15.77 5.62
CA GLY A 248 -8.45 -15.81 6.20
C GLY A 248 -7.79 -17.19 6.22
N ILE A 249 -8.32 -18.16 5.47
CA ILE A 249 -7.71 -19.49 5.35
C ILE A 249 -6.71 -19.47 4.19
N LEU A 250 -5.45 -19.78 4.49
CA LEU A 250 -4.39 -19.98 3.50
C LEU A 250 -4.78 -21.11 2.53
N GLN A 251 -4.78 -20.82 1.24
CA GLN A 251 -5.11 -21.76 0.16
C GLN A 251 -3.85 -22.37 -0.45
N TRP A 252 -2.85 -21.52 -0.66
CA TRP A 252 -1.51 -21.91 -1.06
C TRP A 252 -0.50 -20.82 -0.73
N SER A 253 0.76 -21.18 -0.62
CA SER A 253 1.90 -20.28 -0.52
C SER A 253 3.16 -20.94 -1.06
N THR A 254 4.03 -20.14 -1.65
CA THR A 254 5.25 -20.60 -2.34
C THR A 254 6.36 -19.57 -2.17
N TYR A 255 7.60 -20.07 -2.17
CA TYR A 255 8.75 -19.24 -2.51
C TYR A 255 8.77 -18.95 -4.02
N TYR A 256 9.54 -17.95 -4.41
CA TYR A 256 9.90 -17.67 -5.79
C TYR A 256 11.26 -16.97 -5.83
N GLY A 257 12.30 -17.70 -6.19
CA GLY A 257 13.67 -17.19 -6.22
C GLY A 257 14.69 -18.15 -6.81
N GLY A 258 15.90 -17.64 -6.99
CA GLY A 258 17.08 -18.36 -7.48
C GLY A 258 18.17 -18.43 -6.40
N SER A 259 19.43 -18.49 -6.82
CA SER A 259 20.56 -18.69 -5.90
C SER A 259 20.91 -17.50 -4.99
N ASP A 260 20.41 -16.30 -5.29
CA ASP A 260 20.78 -15.04 -4.63
C ASP A 260 19.61 -14.36 -3.91
N GLU A 261 19.40 -13.04 -4.11
CA GLU A 261 18.31 -12.29 -3.47
C GLU A 261 17.22 -11.90 -4.47
N GLU A 262 15.97 -12.21 -4.11
CA GLU A 262 14.77 -11.71 -4.77
C GLU A 262 13.94 -10.83 -3.84
N ARG A 263 13.36 -9.78 -4.43
CA ARG A 263 12.46 -8.85 -3.76
C ARG A 263 11.20 -8.67 -4.59
N VAL A 264 10.03 -8.97 -4.04
CA VAL A 264 8.75 -8.68 -4.70
C VAL A 264 8.28 -7.29 -4.29
N SER A 265 8.23 -6.36 -5.25
CA SER A 265 7.84 -4.96 -5.02
C SER A 265 6.38 -4.69 -5.34
N GLY A 266 5.74 -5.52 -6.17
CA GLY A 266 4.34 -5.34 -6.56
C GLY A 266 3.62 -6.63 -6.88
N THR A 267 2.30 -6.59 -6.74
CA THR A 267 1.40 -7.70 -7.06
C THR A 267 0.09 -7.19 -7.66
N SER A 268 -0.48 -7.95 -8.59
CA SER A 268 -1.79 -7.69 -9.18
C SER A 268 -2.58 -8.99 -9.30
N GLY A 269 -3.86 -8.92 -8.93
CA GLY A 269 -4.80 -10.04 -8.96
C GLY A 269 -5.88 -9.84 -10.02
N GLY A 270 -6.44 -10.95 -10.49
CA GLY A 270 -7.48 -10.96 -11.51
C GLY A 270 -7.79 -12.38 -11.95
N THR A 271 -7.65 -12.66 -13.24
CA THR A 271 -7.75 -14.05 -13.76
C THR A 271 -6.57 -14.90 -13.30
N ASN A 272 -5.41 -14.28 -13.13
CA ASN A 272 -4.16 -14.82 -12.60
C ASN A 272 -3.59 -13.86 -11.55
N VAL A 273 -2.50 -14.25 -10.89
CA VAL A 273 -1.71 -13.34 -10.04
C VAL A 273 -0.38 -13.06 -10.73
N VAL A 274 -0.02 -11.78 -10.85
CA VAL A 274 1.26 -11.34 -11.38
C VAL A 274 2.05 -10.70 -10.27
N ILE A 275 3.32 -11.08 -10.14
CA ILE A 275 4.28 -10.42 -9.27
C ILE A 275 5.36 -9.74 -10.11
N VAL A 276 5.84 -8.61 -9.60
CA VAL A 276 6.98 -7.88 -10.15
C VAL A 276 7.98 -7.64 -9.04
N GLY A 277 9.26 -7.74 -9.37
CA GLY A 277 10.31 -7.64 -8.39
C GLY A 277 11.68 -7.37 -8.98
N THR A 278 12.69 -7.38 -8.11
CA THR A 278 14.11 -7.28 -8.47
C THR A 278 14.82 -8.57 -8.07
N THR A 279 15.72 -9.06 -8.91
CA THR A 279 16.52 -10.27 -8.68
C THR A 279 18.01 -9.99 -8.85
N LEU A 280 18.83 -10.59 -8.00
CA LEU A 280 20.27 -10.71 -8.20
C LEU A 280 20.66 -12.05 -8.86
N SER A 281 19.73 -13.00 -8.87
CA SER A 281 19.96 -14.36 -9.34
C SER A 281 20.07 -14.46 -10.85
N THR A 282 20.79 -15.48 -11.33
CA THR A 282 20.91 -15.80 -12.77
C THR A 282 20.11 -17.05 -13.17
N ASP A 283 19.43 -17.67 -12.20
CA ASP A 283 18.78 -18.98 -12.28
C ASP A 283 17.34 -18.96 -11.73
N LEU A 284 16.59 -17.87 -11.95
CA LEU A 284 15.17 -17.80 -11.57
C LEU A 284 14.36 -18.97 -12.17
N PRO A 285 13.29 -19.42 -11.48
CA PRO A 285 12.33 -20.35 -12.07
C PRO A 285 11.64 -19.73 -13.29
N LEU A 286 12.07 -20.10 -14.50
CA LEU A 286 11.57 -19.57 -15.75
C LEU A 286 10.53 -20.49 -16.41
N THR A 287 9.44 -19.90 -16.89
CA THR A 287 8.45 -20.56 -17.75
C THR A 287 8.08 -19.62 -18.89
N ASN A 288 8.17 -20.06 -20.15
CA ASN A 288 7.80 -19.26 -21.33
C ASN A 288 8.48 -17.86 -21.39
N ALA A 289 9.71 -17.75 -20.91
CA ALA A 289 10.42 -16.50 -20.73
C ALA A 289 10.73 -15.76 -22.04
N VAL A 290 10.62 -14.43 -22.00
CA VAL A 290 11.06 -13.54 -23.10
C VAL A 290 12.55 -13.26 -22.99
N GLN A 291 13.02 -12.98 -21.77
CA GLN A 291 14.43 -12.86 -21.42
C GLN A 291 14.76 -13.95 -20.40
N ASN A 292 15.72 -14.81 -20.74
CA ASN A 292 16.03 -16.04 -20.00
C ASN A 292 17.32 -15.97 -19.18
N SER A 293 17.91 -14.78 -19.05
CA SER A 293 19.10 -14.56 -18.23
C SER A 293 19.09 -13.14 -17.66
N ASN A 294 19.60 -13.00 -16.44
CA ASN A 294 19.98 -11.71 -15.89
C ASN A 294 21.06 -11.08 -16.78
N ALA A 295 20.79 -9.89 -17.32
CA ALA A 295 21.69 -9.23 -18.26
C ALA A 295 22.71 -8.31 -17.56
N GLY A 296 22.56 -8.09 -16.25
CA GLY A 296 23.37 -7.15 -15.48
C GLY A 296 23.71 -7.65 -14.07
N ALA A 297 23.97 -6.70 -13.17
CA ALA A 297 24.24 -7.00 -11.76
C ALA A 297 22.95 -7.21 -10.95
N ARG A 298 21.81 -6.76 -11.49
CA ARG A 298 20.45 -6.94 -10.96
C ARG A 298 19.48 -6.61 -12.11
N ASP A 299 18.43 -7.40 -12.25
CA ASP A 299 17.37 -7.16 -13.22
C ASP A 299 16.02 -7.10 -12.50
N ALA A 300 15.03 -6.47 -13.12
CA ALA A 300 13.66 -6.71 -12.71
C ALA A 300 13.23 -8.12 -13.15
N PHE A 301 12.20 -8.67 -12.53
CA PHE A 301 11.53 -9.88 -13.01
C PHE A 301 10.02 -9.69 -12.97
N LEU A 302 9.34 -10.44 -13.83
CA LEU A 302 7.90 -10.64 -13.75
C LEU A 302 7.61 -12.13 -13.69
N ALA A 303 6.62 -12.52 -12.90
CA ALA A 303 6.11 -13.89 -12.86
C ALA A 303 4.59 -13.91 -12.72
N GLU A 304 3.93 -14.80 -13.46
CA GLU A 304 2.50 -15.00 -13.46
C GLU A 304 2.17 -16.40 -12.97
N PHE A 305 1.32 -16.49 -11.95
CA PHE A 305 0.78 -17.73 -11.45
C PHE A 305 -0.72 -17.80 -11.71
N THR A 306 -1.22 -19.01 -11.94
CA THR A 306 -2.66 -19.27 -11.89
C THR A 306 -3.23 -18.98 -10.49
N THR A 307 -4.55 -18.89 -10.39
CA THR A 307 -5.23 -18.78 -9.10
C THR A 307 -5.04 -19.98 -8.17
N LEU A 308 -4.49 -21.09 -8.67
CA LEU A 308 -4.15 -22.32 -7.95
C LEU A 308 -2.65 -22.42 -7.59
N GLY A 309 -1.83 -21.41 -7.90
CA GLY A 309 -0.42 -21.37 -7.51
C GLY A 309 0.55 -22.01 -8.51
N THR A 310 0.09 -22.41 -9.70
CA THR A 310 0.97 -22.92 -10.77
C THR A 310 1.59 -21.76 -11.57
N LEU A 311 2.92 -21.73 -11.72
CA LEU A 311 3.63 -20.78 -12.59
C LEU A 311 3.26 -20.99 -14.06
N GLN A 312 2.89 -19.92 -14.77
CA GLN A 312 2.48 -19.94 -16.19
C GLN A 312 3.48 -19.24 -17.10
N TRP A 313 4.05 -18.16 -16.60
CA TRP A 313 4.98 -17.32 -17.34
C TRP A 313 5.90 -16.61 -16.36
N SER A 314 7.18 -16.49 -16.69
CA SER A 314 8.13 -15.67 -15.95
C SER A 314 9.30 -15.26 -16.83
N THR A 315 9.86 -14.10 -16.55
CA THR A 315 10.96 -13.52 -17.32
C THR A 315 11.83 -12.63 -16.46
N TYR A 316 13.09 -12.51 -16.84
CA TYR A 316 13.90 -11.35 -16.49
C TYR A 316 13.42 -10.12 -17.28
N TYR A 317 13.76 -8.93 -16.81
CA TYR A 317 13.56 -7.68 -17.50
C TYR A 317 14.66 -6.70 -17.09
N GLY A 318 15.68 -6.58 -17.94
CA GLY A 318 16.82 -5.71 -17.67
C GLY A 318 17.83 -5.65 -18.80
N GLY A 319 18.81 -4.77 -18.64
CA GLY A 319 19.91 -4.55 -19.58
C GLY A 319 21.26 -4.86 -18.93
N SER A 320 22.34 -4.33 -19.48
CA SER A 320 23.69 -4.57 -18.94
C SER A 320 24.02 -3.80 -17.65
N SER A 321 23.07 -3.04 -17.12
CA SER A 321 23.22 -2.22 -15.92
C SER A 321 22.36 -2.80 -14.80
N GLY A 322 22.09 -2.04 -13.73
CA GLY A 322 21.23 -2.51 -12.66
C GLY A 322 19.84 -1.91 -12.78
N GLU A 323 18.82 -2.75 -12.94
CA GLU A 323 17.42 -2.32 -12.97
C GLU A 323 16.69 -2.66 -11.67
N TRP A 324 15.83 -1.73 -11.23
CA TRP A 324 15.03 -1.87 -10.01
C TRP A 324 13.55 -1.82 -10.36
N ALA A 325 12.76 -2.70 -9.74
CA ALA A 325 11.31 -2.56 -9.64
C ALA A 325 10.96 -2.00 -8.26
N TRP A 326 10.22 -0.89 -8.23
CA TRP A 326 9.74 -0.22 -7.00
C TRP A 326 8.23 -0.32 -6.90
#